data_AF-A0AA35T6E3-F1
#
_entry.id   AF-A0AA35T6E3-F1
#
_cell.length_a   1.000
_cell.length_b   1.000
_cell.length_c   1.000
_cell.angle_alpha   90.00
_cell.angle_beta   90.00
_cell.angle_gamma   90.00
#
_symmetry.space_group_name_H-M   'P 1'
#
loop_
_entity.id
_entity.type
_entity.pdbx_description
1 polymer ?
#
loop_
_entity_poly.entity_id
_entity_poly.type
_entity_poly.pdbx_seq_one_letter_code
_entity_poly.pdbx_strand_id
1 'polypeptide(L)'
;MEHWFSSYIDLLSRQRLWCVAAEIIRECPLESVRKRSQESTMYYTTCGHCNKSMESGGWQCHRCDKLTSWCSVCHRTVRGLFVWCQGCGHGGHLLHMKDWYSAHSSCPAGCGHNCMASKRLSS
;
A
#
# COMPACT_ATOMS: atom_id res chain seq x y z
N MET A 1 -28.96 -14.06 5.07
CA MET A 1 -28.46 -13.49 3.80
C MET A 1 -27.00 -13.06 3.92
N GLU A 2 -26.62 -12.32 4.97
CA GLU A 2 -25.22 -11.95 5.27
C GLU A 2 -24.26 -13.15 5.30
N HIS A 3 -24.61 -14.22 6.01
CA HIS A 3 -23.78 -15.42 6.08
C HIS A 3 -23.47 -16.05 4.71
N TRP A 4 -24.42 -16.00 3.77
CA TRP A 4 -24.21 -16.56 2.43
C TRP A 4 -23.14 -15.77 1.68
N PHE A 5 -23.22 -14.43 1.70
CA PHE A 5 -22.22 -13.58 1.07
C PHE A 5 -20.84 -13.77 1.71
N SER A 6 -20.76 -13.81 3.04
CA SER A 6 -19.49 -14.03 3.75
C SER A 6 -18.87 -15.38 3.38
N SER A 7 -19.64 -16.47 3.42
CA SER A 7 -19.15 -17.82 3.05
C SER A 7 -18.76 -17.92 1.57
N TYR A 8 -19.48 -17.24 0.68
CA TYR A 8 -19.16 -17.24 -0.75
C TYR A 8 -17.89 -16.44 -1.06
N ILE A 9 -17.73 -15.26 -0.45
CA ILE A 9 -16.49 -14.45 -0.54
C ILE A 9 -15.30 -15.24 0.01
N ASP A 10 -15.47 -15.98 1.10
CA ASP A 10 -14.41 -16.83 1.67
C ASP A 10 -14.02 -17.98 0.72
N LEU A 11 -15.00 -18.58 0.04
CA LEU A 11 -14.74 -19.62 -0.95
C LEU A 11 -13.96 -19.06 -2.16
N LEU A 12 -14.38 -17.92 -2.70
CA LEU A 12 -13.67 -17.24 -3.80
C LEU A 12 -12.24 -16.87 -3.41
N SER A 13 -12.07 -16.38 -2.17
CA SER A 13 -10.77 -16.05 -1.60
C SER A 13 -9.86 -17.29 -1.52
N ARG A 14 -10.36 -18.42 -1.00
CA ARG A 14 -9.60 -19.69 -0.93
C ARG A 14 -9.18 -20.20 -2.31
N GLN A 15 -9.98 -19.93 -3.34
CA GLN A 15 -9.70 -20.29 -4.73
C GLN A 15 -8.88 -19.22 -5.49
N ARG A 16 -8.36 -18.20 -4.79
CA ARG A 16 -7.54 -17.12 -5.36
C ARG A 16 -8.26 -16.23 -6.38
N LEU A 17 -9.59 -16.19 -6.35
CA LEU A 17 -10.44 -15.37 -7.22
C LEU A 17 -10.68 -13.98 -6.59
N TRP A 18 -9.59 -13.27 -6.27
CA TRP A 18 -9.61 -12.04 -5.48
C TRP A 18 -10.36 -10.89 -6.15
N CYS A 19 -10.20 -10.71 -7.47
CA CYS A 19 -10.87 -9.66 -8.21
C CYS A 19 -12.40 -9.86 -8.21
N VAL A 20 -12.85 -11.11 -8.40
CA VAL A 20 -14.28 -11.47 -8.39
C VAL A 20 -14.86 -11.28 -6.99
N ALA A 21 -14.12 -11.72 -5.95
CA ALA A 21 -14.53 -11.49 -4.56
C ALA A 21 -14.66 -9.98 -4.25
N ALA A 22 -13.72 -9.16 -4.71
CA ALA A 22 -13.76 -7.70 -4.53
C ALA A 22 -14.93 -7.04 -5.26
N GLU A 23 -15.27 -7.52 -6.46
CA GLU A 23 -16.43 -7.05 -7.21
C GLU A 23 -17.75 -7.35 -6.48
N ILE A 24 -17.89 -8.58 -5.96
CA ILE A 24 -19.06 -8.97 -5.16
C ILE A 24 -19.16 -8.14 -3.89
N ILE A 25 -18.05 -7.90 -3.18
CA ILE A 25 -18.03 -7.04 -1.99
C ILE A 25 -18.50 -5.61 -2.33
N ARG A 26 -18.04 -5.06 -3.46
CA ARG A 26 -18.35 -3.70 -3.90
C ARG A 26 -19.83 -3.51 -4.26
N GLU A 27 -20.41 -4.48 -4.97
CA GLU A 27 -21.80 -4.42 -5.48
C GLU A 27 -22.83 -5.00 -4.49
N CYS A 28 -22.41 -5.55 -3.35
CA CYS A 28 -23.33 -6.15 -2.39
C CYS A 28 -24.27 -5.10 -1.78
N PRO A 29 -25.60 -5.35 -1.73
CA PRO A 29 -26.56 -4.43 -1.11
C PRO A 29 -26.44 -4.35 0.42
N LEU A 30 -25.74 -5.30 1.04
CA LEU A 30 -25.57 -5.36 2.49
C LEU A 30 -24.35 -4.52 2.91
N GLU A 31 -24.58 -3.53 3.77
CA GLU A 31 -23.54 -2.63 4.28
C GLU A 31 -22.45 -3.38 5.06
N SER A 32 -22.84 -4.38 5.84
CA SER A 32 -21.94 -5.27 6.59
C SER A 32 -20.92 -5.97 5.68
N VAL A 33 -21.33 -6.36 4.47
CA VAL A 33 -20.45 -6.99 3.47
C VAL A 33 -19.56 -5.95 2.78
N ARG A 34 -20.11 -4.79 2.39
CA ARG A 34 -19.34 -3.70 1.76
C ARG A 34 -18.23 -3.17 2.66
N LYS A 35 -18.49 -3.03 3.97
CA LYS A 35 -17.51 -2.57 4.97
C LYS A 35 -16.30 -3.48 5.09
N ARG A 36 -16.43 -4.76 4.73
CA ARG A 36 -15.33 -5.73 4.70
C ARG A 36 -14.18 -5.31 3.78
N SER A 37 -14.43 -4.50 2.75
CA SER A 37 -13.36 -3.88 1.93
C SER A 37 -12.54 -2.82 2.66
N GLN A 38 -13.07 -2.27 3.75
CA GLN A 38 -12.50 -1.18 4.54
C GLN A 38 -11.97 -1.61 5.91
N GLU A 39 -12.09 -2.89 6.27
CA GLU A 39 -11.56 -3.47 7.52
C GLU A 39 -10.03 -3.65 7.50
N SER A 40 -9.32 -2.79 6.77
CA SER A 40 -7.86 -2.85 6.72
C SER A 40 -7.26 -2.54 8.09
N THR A 41 -6.40 -3.47 8.53
CA THR A 41 -5.49 -3.35 9.67
C THR A 41 -4.86 -1.96 9.69
N MET A 42 -4.86 -1.30 10.85
CA MET A 42 -4.22 0.01 11.03
C MET A 42 -2.77 -0.07 10.53
N TYR A 43 -2.44 0.69 9.48
CA TYR A 43 -1.09 0.79 8.96
C TYR A 43 -0.56 2.20 9.21
N TYR A 44 0.54 2.28 9.95
CA TYR A 44 1.22 3.54 10.20
C TYR A 44 2.00 3.93 8.95
N THR A 45 1.57 4.99 8.29
CA THR A 45 2.30 5.52 7.13
C THR A 45 3.23 6.64 7.57
N THR A 46 4.49 6.61 7.14
CA THR A 46 5.42 7.71 7.33
C THR A 46 5.59 8.51 6.05
N CYS A 47 5.86 9.81 6.17
CA CYS A 47 6.15 10.64 5.01
C CYS A 47 7.54 10.31 4.47
N GLY A 48 7.63 9.91 3.19
CA GLY A 48 8.92 9.68 2.51
C GLY A 48 9.83 10.89 2.36
N HIS A 49 9.42 12.09 2.77
CA HIS A 49 10.28 13.30 2.73
C HIS A 49 10.79 13.74 4.10
N CYS A 50 9.96 13.67 5.14
CA CYS A 50 10.34 14.11 6.49
C CYS A 50 10.40 12.98 7.53
N ASN A 51 10.08 11.74 7.11
CA ASN A 51 10.05 10.52 7.91
C ASN A 51 9.16 10.58 9.16
N LYS A 52 8.20 11.52 9.18
CA LYS A 52 7.24 11.71 10.26
C LYS A 52 5.97 10.91 9.99
N SER A 53 5.30 10.44 11.05
CA SER A 53 4.01 9.75 10.95
C SER A 53 2.96 10.62 10.27
N MET A 54 2.14 10.00 9.43
CA MET A 54 0.98 10.62 8.80
C MET A 54 -0.29 10.08 9.46
N GLU A 55 -1.12 11.00 9.97
CA GLU A 55 -2.34 10.68 10.72
C GLU A 55 -3.48 10.24 9.79
N SER A 56 -3.42 10.64 8.53
CA SER A 56 -4.33 10.25 7.47
C SER A 56 -3.51 9.86 6.24
N GLY A 57 -3.89 8.78 5.56
CA GLY A 57 -3.28 8.30 4.31
C GLY A 57 -3.55 9.24 3.13
N GLY A 58 -3.20 10.52 3.29
CA GLY A 58 -3.42 11.59 2.35
C GLY A 58 -2.34 11.68 1.27
N TRP A 59 -2.67 12.47 0.26
CA TRP A 59 -1.86 12.76 -0.93
C TRP A 59 -0.82 13.86 -0.66
N GLN A 60 -0.89 14.52 0.50
CA GLN A 60 -0.03 15.61 0.92
C GLN A 60 0.32 15.47 2.41
N CYS A 61 1.58 15.74 2.75
CA CYS A 61 2.04 15.75 4.12
C CYS A 61 1.92 17.17 4.71
N HIS A 62 1.07 17.37 5.72
CA HIS A 62 0.88 18.67 6.38
C HIS A 62 2.15 19.22 7.08
N ARG A 63 3.15 18.38 7.35
CA ARG A 63 4.38 18.81 8.06
C ARG A 63 5.46 19.35 7.14
N CYS A 64 5.51 18.89 5.89
CA CYS A 64 6.54 19.33 4.92
C CYS A 64 5.94 19.92 3.65
N ASP A 65 4.61 19.95 3.55
CA ASP A 65 3.83 20.43 2.42
C ASP A 65 4.13 19.72 1.09
N LYS A 66 4.74 18.52 1.15
CA LYS A 66 5.09 17.72 -0.02
C LYS A 66 4.06 16.64 -0.29
N LEU A 67 3.92 16.33 -1.57
CA LEU A 67 3.11 15.21 -2.03
C LEU A 67 3.70 13.88 -1.54
N THR A 68 2.83 12.99 -1.08
CA THR A 68 3.24 11.69 -0.53
C THR A 68 3.55 10.68 -1.62
N SER A 69 2.99 10.86 -2.82
CA SER A 69 3.16 9.99 -3.98
C SER A 69 4.32 10.41 -4.90
N TRP A 70 5.47 10.80 -4.33
CA TRP A 70 6.64 11.19 -5.12
C TRP A 70 7.48 9.98 -5.54
N CYS A 71 7.80 9.85 -6.84
CA CYS A 71 8.67 8.78 -7.31
C CYS A 71 10.15 9.13 -7.14
N SER A 72 10.84 8.34 -6.33
CA SER A 72 12.26 8.51 -6.03
C SER A 72 13.20 8.23 -7.21
N VAL A 73 12.71 7.56 -8.26
CA VAL A 73 13.51 7.20 -9.45
C VAL A 73 13.36 8.25 -10.56
N CYS A 74 12.12 8.62 -10.91
CA CYS A 74 11.88 9.55 -12.01
C CYS A 74 11.56 10.99 -11.56
N HIS A 75 11.54 11.25 -10.24
CA HIS A 75 11.29 12.56 -9.64
C HIS A 75 10.00 13.23 -10.15
N ARG A 76 8.93 12.43 -10.27
CA ARG A 76 7.60 12.89 -10.67
C ARG A 76 6.55 12.32 -9.74
N THR A 77 5.44 13.04 -9.61
CA THR A 77 4.25 12.58 -8.89
C THR A 77 3.65 11.36 -9.56
N VAL A 78 3.36 10.34 -8.76
CA VAL A 78 2.69 9.11 -9.18
C VAL A 78 1.19 9.37 -9.22
N ARG A 79 0.61 9.28 -10.43
CA ARG A 79 -0.84 9.41 -10.68
C ARG A 79 -1.47 8.03 -10.90
N GLY A 80 -1.17 7.08 -10.02
CA GLY A 80 -1.55 5.67 -10.16
C GLY A 80 -1.00 4.83 -9.02
N LEU A 81 -0.63 3.57 -9.29
CA LEU A 81 -0.07 2.67 -8.29
C LEU A 81 1.26 3.18 -7.74
N PHE A 82 1.22 3.58 -6.48
CA PHE A 82 2.37 3.96 -5.68
C PHE A 82 2.76 2.82 -4.75
N VAL A 83 4.03 2.43 -4.79
CA VAL A 83 4.61 1.45 -3.86
C VAL A 83 5.74 2.12 -3.08
N TRP A 84 5.84 1.81 -1.79
CA TRP A 84 6.83 2.39 -0.90
C TRP A 84 7.40 1.37 0.06
N CYS A 85 8.56 1.70 0.62
CA CYS A 85 9.17 0.94 1.70
C CYS A 85 8.55 1.31 3.05
N GLN A 86 8.04 0.33 3.79
CA GLN A 86 7.48 0.55 5.13
C GLN A 86 8.53 1.00 6.17
N GLY A 87 9.82 0.76 5.90
CA GLY A 87 10.90 1.17 6.81
C GLY A 87 11.34 2.63 6.64
N CYS A 88 11.50 3.11 5.39
CA CYS A 88 12.01 4.45 5.12
C CYS A 88 10.99 5.42 4.50
N GLY A 89 9.75 4.99 4.23
CA GLY A 89 8.68 5.80 3.67
C GLY A 89 8.86 6.23 2.20
N HIS A 90 10.02 5.98 1.58
CA HIS A 90 10.30 6.33 0.19
C HIS A 90 9.69 5.31 -0.78
N GLY A 91 9.25 5.80 -1.94
CA GLY A 91 8.56 4.98 -2.92
C GLY A 91 8.57 5.55 -4.32
N GLY A 92 7.66 5.05 -5.15
CA GLY A 92 7.45 5.52 -6.50
C GLY A 92 6.51 4.67 -7.34
N HIS A 93 6.56 4.87 -8.65
CA HIS A 93 5.81 4.09 -9.62
C HIS A 93 6.14 2.61 -9.49
N LEU A 94 5.14 1.73 -9.49
CA LEU A 94 5.33 0.28 -9.38
C LEU A 94 6.43 -0.26 -10.30
N LEU A 95 6.44 0.14 -11.58
CA LEU A 95 7.42 -0.33 -12.56
C LEU A 95 8.83 0.17 -12.24
N HIS A 96 9.01 1.48 -11.98
CA HIS A 96 10.32 2.01 -11.61
C HIS A 96 10.89 1.38 -10.35
N MET A 97 10.05 1.13 -9.34
CA MET A 97 10.50 0.50 -8.11
C MET A 97 10.85 -0.98 -8.33
N LYS A 98 10.07 -1.69 -9.15
CA LYS A 98 10.35 -3.08 -9.54
C LYS A 98 11.68 -3.18 -10.30
N ASP A 99 11.90 -2.32 -11.29
CA ASP A 99 13.11 -2.29 -12.11
C ASP A 99 14.34 -1.87 -11.29
N TRP A 100 14.18 -0.91 -10.37
CA TRP A 100 15.27 -0.53 -9.47
C TRP A 100 15.71 -1.70 -8.59
N TYR A 101 14.74 -2.37 -7.94
CA TYR A 101 15.01 -3.45 -7.00
C TYR A 101 15.37 -4.79 -7.66
N SER A 102 15.35 -4.90 -9.00
CA SER A 102 15.91 -6.06 -9.68
C SER A 102 17.44 -6.07 -9.69
N ALA A 103 18.08 -4.90 -9.55
CA ALA A 103 19.53 -4.75 -9.54
C ALA A 103 20.08 -4.14 -8.23
N HIS A 104 19.24 -3.50 -7.42
CA HIS A 104 19.65 -2.81 -6.21
C HIS A 104 18.85 -3.27 -5.00
N SER A 105 19.44 -3.20 -3.81
CA SER A 105 18.76 -3.45 -2.54
C SER A 105 18.57 -2.17 -1.72
N SER A 106 19.33 -1.12 -2.05
CA SER A 106 19.27 0.20 -1.42
C SER A 106 18.14 1.08 -1.97
N CYS A 107 17.66 2.00 -1.13
CA CYS A 107 16.64 2.95 -1.49
C CYS A 107 17.09 3.89 -2.63
N PRO A 108 16.31 4.05 -3.71
CA PRO A 108 16.63 4.97 -4.81
C PRO A 108 16.68 6.44 -4.39
N ALA A 109 16.05 6.80 -3.26
CA ALA A 109 16.12 8.17 -2.73
C ALA A 109 17.46 8.53 -2.09
N GLY A 110 18.40 7.56 -1.96
CA GLY A 110 19.72 7.80 -1.37
C GLY A 110 19.72 7.92 0.16
N CYS A 111 18.65 7.51 0.84
CA CYS A 111 18.58 7.59 2.31
C CYS A 111 19.42 6.53 3.06
N GLY A 112 20.16 5.67 2.34
CA GLY A 112 20.99 4.60 2.92
C GLY A 112 20.23 3.36 3.40
N HIS A 113 18.89 3.35 3.38
CA HIS A 113 18.10 2.20 3.81
C HIS A 113 18.15 1.04 2.79
N ASN A 114 18.40 -0.19 3.27
CA ASN A 114 18.29 -1.40 2.48
C ASN A 114 16.83 -1.91 2.49
N CYS A 115 16.05 -1.48 1.50
CA CYS A 115 14.60 -1.67 1.49
C CYS A 115 14.17 -3.10 1.18
N MET A 116 15.07 -3.93 0.64
CA MET A 116 14.80 -5.34 0.30
C MET A 116 15.25 -6.32 1.39
N ALA A 117 16.01 -5.86 2.38
CA ALA A 117 16.60 -6.71 3.41
C ALA A 117 15.66 -7.07 4.58
N SER A 118 14.35 -6.97 4.43
CA SER A 118 13.38 -7.20 5.51
C SER A 118 13.46 -8.63 6.07
N LYS A 119 14.36 -8.86 7.04
CA LYS A 119 14.17 -9.94 8.03
C LYS A 119 13.07 -9.49 8.99
N ARG A 120 12.11 -10.40 9.16
CA ARG A 120 11.00 -10.40 10.12
C ARG A 120 11.38 -9.69 11.43
N LEU A 121 10.50 -8.83 11.93
CA LEU A 121 10.51 -8.52 13.36
C LEU A 121 10.14 -9.81 14.10
N SER A 122 11.15 -10.40 14.71
CA SER A 122 11.06 -11.25 15.88
C SER A 122 10.64 -10.42 17.10
N SER A 123 9.89 -11.10 17.98
CA SER A 123 9.44 -10.73 19.34
C SER A 123 8.08 -10.04 19.41
#